data_AF-A0A8B9M125-F1
#
_entry.id   AF-A0A8B9M125-F1
#
_cell.length_a   1.000
_cell.length_b   1.000
_cell.length_c   1.000
_cell.angle_alpha   90.00
_cell.angle_beta   90.00
_cell.angle_gamma   90.00
#
_symmetry.space_group_name_H-M   'P 1'
#
loop_
_entity.id
_entity.type
_entity.pdbx_description
1 polymer ?
#
loop_
_entity_poly.entity_id
_entity_poly.type
_entity_poly.pdbx_seq_one_letter_code
_entity_poly.pdbx_strand_id
1 'polypeptide(L)'
;MSKSLNFSSRSAAVPGISQVRVSTRAGSFGSSSLCNLGSAQQFSSRAARSSNFHPGYGSRGIGCGGMLSPGGIQEVTINQSLLTPLNLEIDPNIQRVRKEEKEQIKTLNNRFASFIDKVRFLEQQNKMLETKWSLLQDQKTTRSNIAPMFETYINNLRRQLDGLLNDKARLEGEMKNMQDLVEDFKSKYEDEINKRTAAENEFVVLKKDVDAAYMNKVELEAKVDALTDEINFLRALYEAELKELQAQISDTSVVLSMDNSRNLDLDSIIAEVKAQYEEIANRSRAEAESWYQSKYEALQVTAGKHGDDLRNMKNEITEINRMIQRLQGEIESAKGQRAKLEAAIAEAEERGELAVKDAKAKLAELEDALQKAKQDMARQLREYQELMNVKLALDIEIATYRKLLEGEESRLAGDGVGSINICELIL
;
A
#
# COMPACT_ATOMS: atom_id res chain seq x y z
N MET A 1 72.59 16.46 25.85
CA MET A 1 71.50 16.41 26.85
C MET A 1 70.32 15.69 26.22
N SER A 2 70.25 14.39 26.44
CA SER A 2 69.29 13.48 25.82
C SER A 2 68.09 13.30 26.74
N LYS A 3 66.87 13.48 26.24
CA LYS A 3 65.66 12.99 26.90
C LYS A 3 64.97 12.00 25.97
N SER A 4 65.24 10.72 26.20
CA SER A 4 64.46 9.61 25.69
C SER A 4 63.16 9.51 26.49
N LEU A 5 62.02 9.49 25.80
CA LEU A 5 60.74 9.11 26.37
C LEU A 5 60.37 7.74 25.82
N ASN A 6 60.49 6.74 26.70
CA ASN A 6 60.08 5.36 26.46
C ASN A 6 58.55 5.27 26.42
N PHE A 7 57.99 4.71 25.35
CA PHE A 7 56.60 4.26 25.32
C PHE A 7 56.54 2.75 25.61
N SER A 8 55.75 2.40 26.62
CA SER A 8 55.59 1.04 27.13
C SER A 8 54.44 0.32 26.42
N SER A 9 54.73 -0.83 25.81
CA SER A 9 53.73 -1.72 25.21
C SER A 9 52.98 -2.48 26.29
N ARG A 10 51.68 -2.23 26.46
CA ARG A 10 50.77 -3.09 27.21
C ARG A 10 49.82 -3.79 26.25
N SER A 11 50.04 -5.09 26.08
CA SER A 11 49.14 -6.03 25.42
C SER A 11 47.84 -6.14 26.22
N ALA A 12 46.70 -5.89 25.56
CA ALA A 12 45.38 -6.24 26.05
C ALA A 12 44.85 -7.41 25.23
N ALA A 13 44.59 -8.53 25.90
CA ALA A 13 43.99 -9.73 25.35
C ALA A 13 42.49 -9.52 25.13
N VAL A 14 42.00 -9.90 23.95
CA VAL A 14 40.57 -10.02 23.63
C VAL A 14 40.17 -11.49 23.76
N PRO A 15 39.15 -11.87 24.55
CA PRO A 15 38.68 -13.24 24.59
C PRO A 15 37.82 -13.57 23.37
N GLY A 16 38.02 -14.78 22.84
CA GLY A 16 37.38 -15.29 21.64
C GLY A 16 35.87 -15.47 21.77
N ILE A 17 35.18 -15.25 20.66
CA ILE A 17 33.78 -15.65 20.47
C ILE A 17 33.76 -16.77 19.43
N SER A 18 33.24 -17.90 19.89
CA SER A 18 33.07 -19.16 19.20
C SER A 18 32.19 -19.04 17.94
N GLN A 19 32.58 -19.80 16.92
CA GLN A 19 31.76 -20.06 15.75
C GLN A 19 30.40 -20.68 16.13
N VAL A 20 29.32 -20.15 15.57
CA VAL A 20 28.08 -20.90 15.37
C VAL A 20 27.69 -20.79 13.90
N ARG A 21 27.93 -21.87 13.16
CA ARG A 21 27.27 -22.13 11.87
C ARG A 21 25.81 -22.45 12.16
N VAL A 22 24.88 -21.63 11.67
CA VAL A 22 23.49 -22.05 11.52
C VAL A 22 23.27 -22.44 10.07
N SER A 23 23.11 -23.74 9.88
CA SER A 23 22.62 -24.37 8.65
C SER A 23 21.10 -24.38 8.70
N THR A 24 20.42 -23.58 7.87
CA THR A 24 18.98 -23.74 7.65
C THR A 24 18.75 -24.75 6.55
N ARG A 25 18.51 -25.97 7.00
CA ARG A 25 18.05 -27.12 6.24
C ARG A 25 16.61 -26.84 5.76
N ALA A 26 16.38 -27.05 4.47
CA ALA A 26 15.05 -27.09 3.88
C ALA A 26 14.22 -28.20 4.57
N GLY A 27 13.12 -27.79 5.19
CA GLY A 27 12.14 -28.65 5.84
C GLY A 27 10.76 -28.36 5.26
N SER A 28 10.32 -29.29 4.42
CA SER A 28 8.98 -29.35 3.85
C SER A 28 7.94 -29.57 4.97
N PHE A 29 6.93 -28.71 5.02
CA PHE A 29 5.62 -29.05 5.57
C PHE A 29 4.56 -28.53 4.59
N GLY A 30 3.79 -29.48 4.05
CA GLY A 30 2.74 -29.22 3.10
C GLY A 30 1.54 -28.53 3.72
N SER A 31 0.73 -27.92 2.87
CA SER A 31 -0.69 -27.72 3.13
C SER A 31 -1.43 -27.72 1.80
N SER A 32 -2.39 -28.62 1.75
CA SER A 32 -3.43 -28.81 0.75
C SER A 32 -4.09 -27.50 0.30
N SER A 33 -4.22 -27.35 -1.01
CA SER A 33 -5.14 -26.41 -1.65
C SER A 33 -6.59 -26.84 -1.38
N LEU A 34 -7.27 -26.12 -0.49
CA LEU A 34 -8.73 -26.08 -0.40
C LEU A 34 -9.14 -24.62 -0.23
N CYS A 35 -9.49 -23.99 -1.34
CA CYS A 35 -10.08 -22.65 -1.37
C CYS A 35 -11.60 -22.83 -1.34
N ASN A 36 -12.21 -22.76 -0.16
CA ASN A 36 -13.60 -22.39 -0.01
C ASN A 36 -13.87 -21.98 1.45
N LEU A 37 -14.08 -20.69 1.70
CA LEU A 37 -15.24 -20.12 2.39
C LEU A 37 -14.93 -18.68 2.83
N GLY A 38 -15.75 -17.75 2.32
CA GLY A 38 -15.88 -16.41 2.83
C GLY A 38 -17.17 -15.82 2.29
N SER A 39 -18.25 -16.00 3.08
CA SER A 39 -19.39 -15.06 3.28
C SER A 39 -20.16 -14.53 2.05
N ALA A 40 -21.48 -14.35 2.03
CA ALA A 40 -22.59 -14.67 2.92
C ALA A 40 -23.82 -14.19 2.15
N GLN A 41 -24.77 -15.08 1.81
CA GLN A 41 -26.14 -14.67 1.54
C GLN A 41 -27.04 -15.89 1.70
N GLN A 42 -27.65 -15.98 2.89
CA GLN A 42 -28.73 -16.90 3.18
C GLN A 42 -30.01 -16.38 2.53
N PHE A 43 -30.63 -17.19 1.68
CA PHE A 43 -32.07 -17.15 1.43
C PHE A 43 -32.61 -18.56 1.62
N SER A 44 -33.25 -18.80 2.77
CA SER A 44 -34.02 -20.00 3.04
C SER A 44 -35.48 -19.81 2.64
N SER A 45 -36.05 -20.89 2.14
CA SER A 45 -37.40 -21.04 1.64
C SER A 45 -38.42 -21.39 2.74
N ARG A 46 -39.69 -21.04 2.44
CA ARG A 46 -40.96 -21.69 2.82
C ARG A 46 -41.31 -21.85 4.32
N ALA A 47 -42.36 -21.16 4.78
CA ALA A 47 -43.77 -21.63 4.74
C ALA A 47 -44.64 -21.09 5.90
N ALA A 48 -45.86 -20.71 5.52
CA ALA A 48 -47.15 -20.89 6.20
C ALA A 48 -47.63 -19.95 7.34
N ARG A 49 -48.90 -19.52 7.13
CA ARG A 49 -50.02 -19.26 8.08
C ARG A 49 -50.08 -17.89 8.77
N SER A 50 -51.07 -17.06 8.36
CA SER A 50 -52.38 -16.75 9.04
C SER A 50 -52.20 -15.76 10.21
N SER A 51 -52.94 -14.66 10.39
CA SER A 51 -54.36 -14.38 10.13
C SER A 51 -54.69 -12.89 10.41
N ASN A 52 -55.71 -12.38 9.72
CA ASN A 52 -56.80 -11.47 10.16
C ASN A 52 -56.53 -10.04 10.67
N PHE A 53 -57.11 -9.07 9.95
CA PHE A 53 -58.01 -7.96 10.36
C PHE A 53 -58.15 -7.01 9.14
N HIS A 54 -59.24 -6.37 8.74
CA HIS A 54 -60.69 -6.34 9.01
C HIS A 54 -61.31 -5.70 7.74
N PRO A 55 -62.60 -5.94 7.40
CA PRO A 55 -63.17 -5.51 6.13
C PRO A 55 -63.84 -4.13 6.22
N GLY A 56 -63.54 -3.27 5.25
CA GLY A 56 -64.18 -1.98 5.02
C GLY A 56 -64.89 -1.96 3.67
N TYR A 57 -66.21 -1.77 3.75
CA TYR A 57 -67.22 -1.40 2.77
C TYR A 57 -66.79 -0.90 1.38
N GLY A 58 -67.52 -1.40 0.37
CA GLY A 58 -67.56 -0.86 -0.98
C GLY A 58 -68.69 -1.51 -1.79
N SER A 59 -69.90 -0.95 -1.68
CA SER A 59 -71.07 -1.30 -2.48
C SER A 59 -70.87 -0.92 -3.96
N ARG A 60 -71.32 -1.79 -4.86
CA ARG A 60 -71.98 -1.36 -6.11
C ARG A 60 -72.95 -2.43 -6.59
N GLY A 61 -74.21 -2.02 -6.71
CA GLY A 61 -75.29 -2.82 -7.26
C GLY A 61 -75.47 -2.59 -8.77
N ILE A 62 -76.05 -3.60 -9.41
CA ILE A 62 -76.89 -3.61 -10.61
C ILE A 62 -77.89 -4.73 -10.27
N GLY A 63 -79.21 -4.61 -10.30
CA GLY A 63 -80.10 -3.82 -11.13
C GLY A 63 -81.12 -4.80 -11.73
N CYS A 64 -82.34 -4.84 -11.17
CA CYS A 64 -83.58 -5.38 -11.75
C CYS A 64 -84.70 -4.78 -10.89
N GLY A 65 -85.43 -3.77 -11.36
CA GLY A 65 -86.65 -3.97 -12.15
C GLY A 65 -87.67 -4.70 -11.28
N GLY A 66 -88.59 -4.06 -10.56
CA GLY A 66 -89.44 -2.95 -10.95
C GLY A 66 -90.88 -3.47 -10.90
N MET A 67 -91.65 -3.09 -9.87
CA MET A 67 -93.12 -3.11 -9.91
C MET A 67 -93.67 -2.31 -8.71
N LEU A 68 -94.07 -1.08 -9.01
CA LEU A 68 -95.11 -0.35 -8.30
C LEU A 68 -96.40 -0.58 -9.09
N SER A 69 -97.48 -0.97 -8.42
CA SER A 69 -98.73 -0.18 -8.41
C SER A 69 -99.93 -0.97 -7.85
N PRO A 70 -100.97 -0.24 -7.40
CA PRO A 70 -101.85 -0.63 -6.32
C PRO A 70 -103.29 -0.92 -6.77
N GLY A 71 -104.10 -1.41 -5.82
CA GLY A 71 -105.55 -1.22 -5.84
C GLY A 71 -106.35 -2.43 -6.29
N GLY A 72 -107.52 -2.59 -5.66
CA GLY A 72 -108.58 -3.51 -6.12
C GLY A 72 -109.11 -4.43 -5.04
N ILE A 73 -109.87 -3.88 -4.09
CA ILE A 73 -110.85 -4.63 -3.31
C ILE A 73 -111.96 -5.02 -4.29
N GLN A 74 -112.15 -6.33 -4.52
CA GLN A 74 -113.24 -6.88 -5.32
C GLN A 74 -114.26 -7.55 -4.39
N GLU A 75 -115.49 -7.09 -4.50
CA GLU A 75 -116.72 -7.57 -3.88
C GLU A 75 -116.91 -9.09 -4.07
N VAL A 76 -117.11 -9.82 -2.97
CA VAL A 76 -117.51 -11.24 -2.98
C VAL A 76 -119.01 -11.32 -2.73
N THR A 77 -119.74 -11.58 -3.81
CA THR A 77 -121.18 -11.83 -3.82
C THR A 77 -121.54 -13.02 -2.93
N ILE A 78 -122.38 -12.77 -1.92
CA ILE A 78 -122.93 -13.80 -1.03
C ILE A 78 -123.96 -14.63 -1.81
N ASN A 79 -123.63 -15.89 -2.10
CA ASN A 79 -124.59 -16.87 -2.61
C ASN A 79 -125.31 -17.53 -1.41
N GLN A 80 -126.51 -17.04 -1.07
CA GLN A 80 -127.33 -17.51 0.07
C GLN A 80 -128.03 -18.86 -0.17
N SER A 81 -127.40 -19.79 -0.91
CA SER A 81 -128.02 -21.08 -1.30
C SER A 81 -127.15 -22.32 -1.05
N LEU A 82 -126.05 -22.22 -0.30
CA LEU A 82 -125.18 -23.37 0.05
C LEU A 82 -125.03 -23.59 1.57
N LEU A 83 -126.11 -23.30 2.32
CA LEU A 83 -126.26 -23.70 3.72
C LEU A 83 -126.94 -25.09 3.79
N THR A 84 -126.15 -26.14 3.59
CA THR A 84 -126.45 -27.50 4.08
C THR A 84 -125.15 -28.13 4.61
N PRO A 85 -125.06 -28.46 5.92
CA PRO A 85 -123.88 -29.12 6.47
C PRO A 85 -123.74 -30.54 5.90
N LEU A 86 -122.69 -30.79 5.11
CA LEU A 86 -122.27 -32.14 4.74
C LEU A 86 -121.40 -32.70 5.87
N ASN A 87 -121.98 -33.61 6.64
CA ASN A 87 -121.34 -34.36 7.71
C ASN A 87 -120.40 -35.42 7.10
N LEU A 88 -119.10 -35.10 7.00
CA LEU A 88 -118.05 -36.07 6.72
C LEU A 88 -117.45 -36.50 8.07
N GLU A 89 -117.92 -37.63 8.58
CA GLU A 89 -117.28 -38.32 9.69
C GLU A 89 -115.84 -38.64 9.29
N ILE A 90 -114.89 -37.85 9.80
CA ILE A 90 -113.45 -38.10 9.63
C ILE A 90 -113.12 -39.34 10.46
N ASP A 91 -112.63 -40.38 9.79
CA ASP A 91 -112.26 -41.68 10.35
C ASP A 91 -111.40 -41.53 11.64
N PRO A 92 -111.85 -42.07 12.80
CA PRO A 92 -111.13 -41.96 14.08
C PRO A 92 -109.72 -42.58 14.06
N ASN A 93 -109.39 -43.45 13.10
CA ASN A 93 -108.03 -43.96 12.94
C ASN A 93 -107.04 -42.90 12.38
N ILE A 94 -107.49 -41.99 11.51
CA ILE A 94 -106.65 -40.93 10.93
C ILE A 94 -106.29 -39.87 11.97
N GLN A 95 -107.19 -39.57 12.91
CA GLN A 95 -106.90 -38.65 14.01
C GLN A 95 -105.90 -39.22 15.01
N ARG A 96 -105.92 -40.54 15.26
CA ARG A 96 -104.95 -41.19 16.14
C ARG A 96 -103.54 -41.18 15.54
N VAL A 97 -103.41 -41.52 14.26
CA VAL A 97 -102.13 -41.49 13.53
C VAL A 97 -101.56 -40.07 13.46
N ARG A 98 -102.38 -39.06 13.13
CA ARG A 98 -101.92 -37.66 13.15
C ARG A 98 -101.50 -37.18 14.55
N LYS A 99 -102.10 -37.72 15.61
CA LYS A 99 -101.74 -37.37 16.99
C LYS A 99 -100.40 -38.00 17.38
N GLU A 100 -100.16 -39.25 17.00
CA GLU A 100 -98.86 -39.93 17.17
C GLU A 100 -97.76 -39.27 16.33
N GLU A 101 -98.00 -38.95 15.06
CA GLU A 101 -97.04 -38.20 14.22
C GLU A 101 -96.74 -36.83 14.82
N LYS A 102 -97.76 -36.12 15.34
CA LYS A 102 -97.57 -34.83 16.01
C LYS A 102 -96.74 -34.97 17.29
N GLU A 103 -96.88 -36.06 18.04
CA GLU A 103 -96.03 -36.33 19.21
C GLU A 103 -94.61 -36.74 18.84
N GLN A 104 -94.42 -37.53 17.79
CA GLN A 104 -93.10 -37.85 17.26
C GLN A 104 -92.39 -36.60 16.75
N ILE A 105 -93.08 -35.74 16.00
CA ILE A 105 -92.55 -34.45 15.53
C ILE A 105 -92.23 -33.53 16.71
N LYS A 106 -93.05 -33.51 17.78
CA LYS A 106 -92.74 -32.78 19.01
C LYS A 106 -91.49 -33.33 19.71
N THR A 107 -91.35 -34.65 19.79
CA THR A 107 -90.18 -35.28 20.42
C THR A 107 -88.91 -35.02 19.62
N LEU A 108 -89.01 -35.06 18.29
CA LEU A 108 -87.93 -34.71 17.38
C LEU A 108 -87.58 -33.22 17.48
N ASN A 109 -88.58 -32.34 17.53
CA ASN A 109 -88.38 -30.90 17.74
C ASN A 109 -87.75 -30.59 19.09
N ASN A 110 -88.14 -31.29 20.16
CA ASN A 110 -87.50 -31.13 21.47
C ASN A 110 -86.03 -31.58 21.45
N ARG A 111 -85.71 -32.63 20.66
CA ARG A 111 -84.32 -33.04 20.41
C ARG A 111 -83.57 -32.01 19.55
N PHE A 112 -84.21 -31.43 18.54
CA PHE A 112 -83.59 -30.35 17.77
C PHE A 112 -83.35 -29.10 18.61
N ALA A 113 -84.29 -28.73 19.49
CA ALA A 113 -84.12 -27.64 20.43
C ALA A 113 -82.92 -27.89 21.35
N SER A 114 -82.77 -29.10 21.91
CA SER A 114 -81.62 -29.42 22.76
C SER A 114 -80.29 -29.45 22.00
N PHE A 115 -80.28 -29.87 20.74
CA PHE A 115 -79.10 -29.76 19.87
C PHE A 115 -78.76 -28.31 19.53
N ILE A 116 -79.76 -27.47 19.23
CA ILE A 116 -79.56 -26.03 18.99
C ILE A 116 -78.98 -25.35 20.23
N ASP A 117 -79.49 -25.67 21.41
CA ASP A 117 -78.96 -25.15 22.68
C ASP A 117 -77.52 -25.61 22.92
N LYS A 118 -77.20 -26.86 22.57
CA LYS A 118 -75.82 -27.38 22.67
C LYS A 118 -74.87 -26.69 21.70
N VAL A 119 -75.30 -26.43 20.47
CA VAL A 119 -74.51 -25.69 19.47
C VAL A 119 -74.28 -24.25 19.94
N ARG A 120 -75.32 -23.55 20.42
CA ARG A 120 -75.17 -22.20 20.97
C ARG A 120 -74.22 -22.15 22.16
N PHE A 121 -74.30 -23.13 23.06
CA PHE A 121 -73.38 -23.22 24.19
C PHE A 121 -71.92 -23.41 23.74
N LEU A 122 -71.68 -24.27 22.74
CA LEU A 122 -70.35 -24.48 22.16
C LEU A 122 -69.85 -23.25 21.38
N GLU A 123 -70.71 -22.57 20.64
CA GLU A 123 -70.39 -21.30 19.97
C GLU A 123 -70.00 -20.23 20.99
N GLN A 124 -70.73 -20.14 22.10
CA GLN A 124 -70.42 -19.19 23.17
C GLN A 124 -69.10 -19.52 23.87
N GLN A 125 -68.80 -20.81 24.09
CA GLN A 125 -67.51 -21.25 24.61
C GLN A 125 -66.36 -20.95 23.62
N ASN A 126 -66.56 -21.21 22.33
CA ASN A 126 -65.56 -20.88 21.31
C ASN A 126 -65.30 -19.37 21.26
N LYS A 127 -66.34 -18.54 21.33
CA LYS A 127 -66.18 -17.08 21.38
C LYS A 127 -65.44 -16.61 22.64
N MET A 128 -65.67 -17.27 23.78
CA MET A 128 -64.91 -17.02 25.01
C MET A 128 -63.44 -17.45 24.87
N LEU A 129 -63.17 -18.59 24.22
CA LEU A 129 -61.81 -19.05 23.95
C LEU A 129 -61.08 -18.14 22.96
N GLU A 130 -61.76 -17.65 21.92
CA GLU A 130 -61.23 -16.69 20.95
C GLU A 130 -60.86 -15.37 21.60
N THR A 131 -61.75 -14.82 22.44
CA THR A 131 -61.47 -13.58 23.18
C THR A 131 -60.33 -13.75 24.18
N LYS A 132 -60.30 -14.87 24.91
CA LYS A 132 -59.20 -15.21 25.81
C LYS A 132 -57.88 -15.40 25.07
N TRP A 133 -57.91 -16.04 23.90
CA TRP A 133 -56.74 -16.21 23.01
C TRP A 133 -56.22 -14.86 22.53
N SER A 134 -57.11 -13.98 22.05
CA SER A 134 -56.76 -12.62 21.61
C SER A 134 -56.11 -11.82 22.74
N LEU A 135 -56.69 -11.87 23.94
CA LEU A 135 -56.15 -11.17 25.11
C LEU A 135 -54.77 -11.67 25.51
N LEU A 136 -54.57 -13.00 25.53
CA LEU A 136 -53.27 -13.61 25.82
C LEU A 136 -52.23 -13.28 24.76
N GLN A 137 -52.63 -13.18 23.49
CA GLN A 137 -51.75 -12.81 22.40
C GLN A 137 -51.30 -11.34 22.49
N ASP A 138 -52.22 -10.43 22.81
CA ASP A 138 -51.90 -9.01 23.05
C ASP A 138 -51.00 -8.83 24.28
N GLN A 139 -51.25 -9.58 25.36
CA GLN A 139 -50.45 -9.51 26.58
C GLN A 139 -49.02 -10.04 26.40
N LYS A 140 -48.79 -10.95 25.44
CA LYS A 140 -47.45 -11.48 25.13
C LYS A 140 -46.58 -10.49 24.33
N THR A 141 -47.18 -9.43 23.79
CA THR A 141 -46.51 -8.43 22.93
C THR A 141 -45.90 -7.26 23.69
N THR A 142 -46.16 -7.10 24.99
CA THR A 142 -45.36 -6.19 25.84
C THR A 142 -43.98 -6.79 26.15
N ARG A 143 -43.16 -6.99 25.11
CA ARG A 143 -41.72 -7.22 25.26
C ARG A 143 -41.08 -5.87 25.57
N SER A 144 -40.39 -5.77 26.70
CA SER A 144 -39.63 -4.59 27.10
C SER A 144 -38.69 -4.13 25.98
N ASN A 145 -38.85 -2.87 25.53
CA ASN A 145 -38.09 -2.25 24.43
C ASN A 145 -36.66 -1.86 24.84
N ILE A 146 -35.87 -2.84 25.28
CA ILE A 146 -34.48 -2.67 25.75
C ILE A 146 -33.46 -2.92 24.64
N ALA A 147 -33.87 -3.55 23.54
CA ALA A 147 -33.01 -3.80 22.38
C ALA A 147 -32.34 -2.53 21.82
N PRO A 148 -33.02 -1.37 21.69
CA PRO A 148 -32.37 -0.14 21.21
C PRO A 148 -31.28 0.39 22.15
N MET A 149 -31.41 0.17 23.47
CA MET A 149 -30.38 0.55 24.44
C MET A 149 -29.13 -0.32 24.30
N PHE A 150 -29.28 -1.63 24.10
CA PHE A 150 -28.14 -2.49 23.81
C PHE A 150 -27.52 -2.17 22.46
N GLU A 151 -28.32 -1.85 21.46
CA GLU A 151 -27.83 -1.51 20.12
C GLU A 151 -27.04 -0.20 20.11
N THR A 152 -27.51 0.82 20.82
CA THR A 152 -26.74 2.07 21.01
C THR A 152 -25.45 1.85 21.80
N TYR A 153 -25.47 1.01 22.84
CA TYR A 153 -24.26 0.66 23.59
C TYR A 153 -23.25 -0.13 22.73
N ILE A 154 -23.71 -1.12 21.97
CA ILE A 154 -22.89 -1.89 21.02
C ILE A 154 -22.29 -0.96 19.96
N ASN A 155 -23.07 -0.03 19.42
CA ASN A 155 -22.58 0.94 18.44
C ASN A 155 -21.54 1.91 19.03
N ASN A 156 -21.69 2.30 20.30
CA ASN A 156 -20.69 3.09 20.99
C ASN A 156 -19.38 2.30 21.17
N LEU A 157 -19.46 1.06 21.63
CA LEU A 157 -18.29 0.17 21.76
C LEU A 157 -17.58 -0.06 20.42
N ARG A 158 -18.34 -0.23 19.33
CA ARG A 158 -17.77 -0.35 17.98
C ARG A 158 -17.02 0.91 17.56
N ARG A 159 -17.59 2.10 17.78
CA ARG A 159 -16.90 3.36 17.50
C ARG A 159 -15.62 3.54 18.33
N GLN A 160 -15.64 3.13 19.60
CA GLN A 160 -14.44 3.15 20.44
C GLN A 160 -13.37 2.19 19.91
N LEU A 161 -13.77 0.99 19.49
CA LEU A 161 -12.86 0.03 18.88
C LEU A 161 -12.25 0.59 17.58
N ASP A 162 -13.06 1.18 16.71
CA ASP A 162 -12.58 1.81 15.47
C ASP A 162 -11.62 2.96 15.76
N GLY A 163 -11.90 3.79 16.78
CA GLY A 163 -11.00 4.84 17.25
C GLY A 163 -9.66 4.28 17.71
N LEU A 164 -9.68 3.25 18.56
CA LEU A 164 -8.47 2.58 19.05
C LEU A 164 -7.69 1.89 17.92
N LEU A 165 -8.36 1.32 16.92
CA LEU A 165 -7.72 0.72 15.75
C LEU A 165 -7.02 1.77 14.89
N ASN A 166 -7.63 2.93 14.70
CA ASN A 166 -7.00 4.05 13.99
C ASN A 166 -5.79 4.60 14.75
N ASP A 167 -5.91 4.78 16.06
CA ASP A 167 -4.78 5.20 16.90
C ASP A 167 -3.64 4.18 16.89
N LYS A 168 -3.98 2.89 16.96
CA LYS A 168 -3.00 1.80 16.83
C LYS A 168 -2.29 1.88 15.47
N ALA A 169 -3.02 2.03 14.37
CA ALA A 169 -2.41 2.13 13.04
C ALA A 169 -1.52 3.38 12.90
N ARG A 170 -1.93 4.52 13.49
CA ARG A 170 -1.12 5.73 13.53
C ARG A 170 0.18 5.51 14.31
N LEU A 171 0.09 4.94 15.50
CA LEU A 171 1.26 4.65 16.35
C LEU A 171 2.19 3.61 15.72
N GLU A 172 1.65 2.59 15.03
CA GLU A 172 2.44 1.64 14.25
C GLU A 172 3.19 2.33 13.09
N GLY A 173 2.54 3.30 12.44
CA GLY A 173 3.19 4.14 11.43
C GLY A 173 4.32 5.01 12.00
N GLU A 174 4.08 5.69 13.13
CA GLU A 174 5.10 6.49 13.82
C GLU A 174 6.28 5.63 14.31
N MET A 175 6.00 4.43 14.85
CA MET A 175 7.01 3.46 15.26
C MET A 175 7.87 3.02 14.07
N LYS A 176 7.25 2.70 12.94
CA LYS A 176 7.97 2.32 11.72
C LYS A 176 8.83 3.47 11.20
N ASN A 177 8.30 4.68 11.15
CA ASN A 177 9.07 5.86 10.73
C ASN A 177 10.29 6.11 11.64
N MET A 178 10.12 5.95 12.97
CA MET A 178 11.23 6.06 13.91
C MET A 178 12.26 4.93 13.71
N GLN A 179 11.80 3.71 13.45
CA GLN A 179 12.66 2.57 13.17
C GLN A 179 13.48 2.77 11.89
N ASP A 180 12.84 3.25 10.82
CA ASP A 180 13.50 3.57 9.55
C ASP A 180 14.55 4.68 9.77
N LEU A 181 14.23 5.72 10.54
CA LEU A 181 15.18 6.79 10.88
C LEU A 181 16.40 6.26 11.68
N VAL A 182 16.17 5.34 12.62
CA VAL A 182 17.25 4.71 13.39
C VAL A 182 18.15 3.87 12.49
N GLU A 183 17.57 3.09 11.56
CA GLU A 183 18.36 2.27 10.63
C GLU A 183 19.14 3.16 9.65
N ASP A 184 18.56 4.27 9.19
CA ASP A 184 19.27 5.28 8.37
C ASP A 184 20.47 5.88 9.10
N PHE A 185 20.31 6.24 10.38
CA PHE A 185 21.43 6.74 11.17
C PHE A 185 22.49 5.66 11.40
N LYS A 186 22.07 4.44 11.70
CA LYS A 186 22.99 3.30 11.87
C LYS A 186 23.80 3.05 10.60
N SER A 187 23.17 3.04 9.43
CA SER A 187 23.85 2.92 8.14
C SER A 187 24.85 4.06 7.92
N LYS A 188 24.47 5.32 8.22
CA LYS A 188 25.40 6.47 8.16
C LYS A 188 26.59 6.32 9.11
N TYR A 189 26.37 5.80 10.31
CA TYR A 189 27.46 5.55 11.26
C TYR A 189 28.40 4.43 10.78
N GLU A 190 27.86 3.35 10.22
CA GLU A 190 28.66 2.28 9.62
C GLU A 190 29.50 2.79 8.44
N ASP A 191 28.90 3.61 7.57
CA ASP A 191 29.62 4.26 6.46
C ASP A 191 30.74 5.19 6.94
N GLU A 192 30.49 5.98 7.99
CA GLU A 192 31.49 6.89 8.55
C GLU A 192 32.64 6.11 9.22
N ILE A 193 32.33 5.00 9.91
CA ILE A 193 33.35 4.09 10.45
C ILE A 193 34.19 3.49 9.33
N ASN A 194 33.55 3.06 8.23
CA ASN A 194 34.26 2.51 7.08
C ASN A 194 35.16 3.55 6.42
N LYS A 195 34.67 4.78 6.21
CA LYS A 195 35.47 5.89 5.67
C LYS A 195 36.65 6.25 6.58
N ARG A 196 36.42 6.32 7.89
CA ARG A 196 37.49 6.55 8.88
C ARG A 196 38.54 5.45 8.81
N THR A 197 38.11 4.19 8.73
CA THR A 197 39.01 3.04 8.65
C THR A 197 39.82 3.06 7.35
N ALA A 198 39.20 3.43 6.23
CA ALA A 198 39.89 3.60 4.94
C ALA A 198 40.94 4.72 5.01
N ALA A 199 40.59 5.89 5.55
CA ALA A 199 41.51 7.00 5.73
C ALA A 199 42.66 6.66 6.71
N GLU A 200 42.37 5.90 7.77
CA GLU A 200 43.39 5.42 8.72
C GLU A 200 44.35 4.41 8.04
N ASN A 201 43.83 3.52 7.20
CA ASN A 201 44.65 2.61 6.41
C ASN A 201 45.54 3.38 5.42
N GLU A 202 45.00 4.36 4.70
CA GLU A 202 45.78 5.24 3.81
C GLU A 202 46.86 6.00 4.57
N PHE A 203 46.55 6.53 5.75
CA PHE A 203 47.52 7.20 6.61
C PHE A 203 48.66 6.26 7.04
N VAL A 204 48.35 5.01 7.37
CA VAL A 204 49.37 4.00 7.71
C VAL A 204 50.27 3.68 6.52
N VAL A 205 49.72 3.59 5.30
CA VAL A 205 50.52 3.40 4.08
C VAL A 205 51.40 4.61 3.81
N LEU A 206 50.83 5.81 3.85
CA LEU A 206 51.58 7.05 3.63
C LEU A 206 52.72 7.22 4.65
N LYS A 207 52.50 6.82 5.91
CA LYS A 207 53.54 6.81 6.94
C LYS A 207 54.68 5.86 6.56
N LYS A 208 54.38 4.65 6.08
CA LYS A 208 55.41 3.70 5.61
C LYS A 208 56.18 4.26 4.42
N ASP A 209 55.50 4.93 3.48
CA ASP A 209 56.16 5.54 2.32
C ASP A 209 57.07 6.70 2.72
N VAL A 210 56.65 7.52 3.70
CA VAL A 210 57.49 8.58 4.28
C VAL A 210 58.71 7.99 4.99
N ASP A 211 58.53 6.96 5.80
CA ASP A 211 59.65 6.29 6.49
C ASP A 211 60.62 5.67 5.46
N ALA A 212 60.11 5.03 4.41
CA ALA A 212 60.94 4.47 3.33
C ALA A 212 61.70 5.56 2.55
N ALA A 213 61.03 6.68 2.22
CA ALA A 213 61.66 7.83 1.59
C ALA A 213 62.74 8.46 2.49
N TYR A 214 62.51 8.51 3.80
CA TYR A 214 63.50 8.98 4.77
C TYR A 214 64.71 8.05 4.84
N MET A 215 64.52 6.73 4.88
CA MET A 215 65.63 5.77 4.84
C MET A 215 66.46 5.92 3.55
N ASN A 216 65.80 6.02 2.39
CA ASN A 216 66.48 6.27 1.12
C ASN A 216 67.26 7.60 1.11
N LYS A 217 66.67 8.65 1.70
CA LYS A 217 67.34 9.95 1.85
C LYS A 217 68.62 9.80 2.68
N VAL A 218 68.55 9.15 3.83
CA VAL A 218 69.71 8.95 4.72
C VAL A 218 70.80 8.12 4.03
N GLU A 219 70.42 7.08 3.26
CA GLU A 219 71.37 6.29 2.48
C GLU A 219 72.05 7.11 1.37
N LEU A 220 71.31 7.99 0.71
CA LEU A 220 71.86 8.89 -0.31
C LEU A 220 72.77 9.95 0.32
N GLU A 221 72.42 10.52 1.47
CA GLU A 221 73.28 11.43 2.22
C GLU A 221 74.60 10.74 2.61
N ALA A 222 74.56 9.51 3.11
CA ALA A 222 75.77 8.74 3.42
C ALA A 222 76.66 8.47 2.18
N LYS A 223 76.05 8.23 1.01
CA LYS A 223 76.80 8.10 -0.25
C LYS A 223 77.43 9.41 -0.69
N VAL A 224 76.74 10.53 -0.51
CA VAL A 224 77.28 11.87 -0.80
C VAL A 224 78.47 12.16 0.11
N ASP A 225 78.37 11.87 1.40
CA ASP A 225 79.47 12.05 2.35
C ASP A 225 80.67 11.16 1.98
N ALA A 226 80.44 9.88 1.69
CA ALA A 226 81.50 8.95 1.27
C ALA A 226 82.22 9.40 -0.02
N LEU A 227 81.46 9.85 -1.03
CA LEU A 227 82.04 10.38 -2.28
C LEU A 227 82.78 11.70 -2.03
N THR A 228 82.31 12.53 -1.10
CA THR A 228 82.98 13.78 -0.73
C THR A 228 84.31 13.49 -0.05
N ASP A 229 84.36 12.51 0.85
CA ASP A 229 85.59 12.03 1.48
C ASP A 229 86.57 11.45 0.46
N GLU A 230 86.08 10.67 -0.52
CA GLU A 230 86.92 10.14 -1.61
C GLU A 230 87.49 11.26 -2.49
N ILE A 231 86.70 12.28 -2.84
CA ILE A 231 87.18 13.45 -3.57
C ILE A 231 88.26 14.19 -2.77
N ASN A 232 88.05 14.37 -1.47
CA ASN A 232 89.03 15.04 -0.60
C ASN A 232 90.32 14.22 -0.48
N PHE A 233 90.22 12.91 -0.36
CA PHE A 233 91.36 12.00 -0.34
C PHE A 233 92.16 12.07 -1.65
N LEU A 234 91.49 11.97 -2.81
CA LEU A 234 92.14 12.06 -4.12
C LEU A 234 92.82 13.41 -4.33
N ARG A 235 92.18 14.52 -3.91
CA ARG A 235 92.80 15.85 -3.94
C ARG A 235 94.09 15.91 -3.10
N ALA A 236 94.06 15.39 -1.88
CA ALA A 236 95.22 15.36 -1.00
C ALA A 236 96.34 14.47 -1.56
N LEU A 237 95.98 13.33 -2.15
CA LEU A 237 96.92 12.40 -2.79
C LEU A 237 97.60 13.03 -4.00
N TYR A 238 96.84 13.64 -4.92
CA TYR A 238 97.42 14.31 -6.07
C TYR A 238 98.27 15.51 -5.67
N GLU A 239 97.91 16.24 -4.62
CA GLU A 239 98.75 17.32 -4.12
C GLU A 239 100.08 16.80 -3.52
N ALA A 240 100.07 15.62 -2.88
CA ALA A 240 101.27 14.97 -2.39
C ALA A 240 102.15 14.43 -3.52
N GLU A 241 101.57 13.73 -4.51
CA GLU A 241 102.30 13.26 -5.70
C GLU A 241 102.93 14.43 -6.48
N LEU A 242 102.22 15.54 -6.65
CA LEU A 242 102.78 16.73 -7.30
C LEU A 242 103.99 17.28 -6.53
N LYS A 243 103.95 17.30 -5.20
CA LYS A 243 105.09 17.71 -4.36
C LYS A 243 106.27 16.74 -4.48
N GLU A 244 105.99 15.44 -4.51
CA GLU A 244 107.02 14.41 -4.68
C GLU A 244 107.66 14.47 -6.07
N LEU A 245 106.87 14.54 -7.15
CA LEU A 245 107.39 14.68 -8.50
C LEU A 245 108.20 15.97 -8.66
N GLN A 246 107.78 17.06 -8.02
CA GLN A 246 108.55 18.30 -8.02
C GLN A 246 109.88 18.14 -7.28
N ALA A 247 109.93 17.35 -6.20
CA ALA A 247 111.16 16.99 -5.49
C ALA A 247 112.07 16.05 -6.32
N GLN A 248 111.49 15.04 -6.97
CA GLN A 248 112.23 14.13 -7.84
C GLN A 248 112.81 14.83 -9.08
N ILE A 249 112.10 15.80 -9.66
CA ILE A 249 112.63 16.64 -10.75
C ILE A 249 113.81 17.48 -10.26
N SER A 250 113.78 18.00 -9.03
CA SER A 250 114.95 18.68 -8.45
C SER A 250 116.12 17.71 -8.20
N ASP A 251 115.86 16.49 -7.72
CA ASP A 251 116.89 15.52 -7.34
C ASP A 251 117.51 14.81 -8.56
N THR A 252 116.75 14.55 -9.61
CA THR A 252 117.21 13.88 -10.84
C THR A 252 117.97 14.82 -11.79
N SER A 253 118.02 16.13 -11.50
CA SER A 253 118.88 17.06 -12.22
C SER A 253 120.39 16.83 -11.99
N VAL A 254 120.77 15.87 -11.13
CA VAL A 254 122.15 15.43 -10.89
C VAL A 254 122.39 14.03 -11.46
N VAL A 255 122.86 14.04 -12.71
CA VAL A 255 123.52 13.01 -13.51
C VAL A 255 123.88 11.68 -12.83
N LEU A 256 123.38 10.58 -13.40
CA LEU A 256 124.01 9.25 -13.30
C LEU A 256 124.07 8.59 -14.67
N SER A 257 125.23 8.73 -15.33
CA SER A 257 125.64 7.90 -16.45
C SER A 257 126.17 6.57 -15.91
N MET A 258 125.39 5.50 -16.06
CA MET A 258 125.85 4.13 -15.79
C MET A 258 126.20 3.45 -17.12
N ASP A 259 127.49 3.32 -17.38
CA ASP A 259 128.03 2.44 -18.41
C ASP A 259 128.21 1.05 -17.80
N ASN A 260 127.42 0.08 -18.25
CA ASN A 260 127.37 -1.28 -17.69
C ASN A 260 127.65 -2.31 -18.78
N SER A 261 128.92 -2.44 -19.16
CA SER A 261 129.40 -3.44 -20.11
C SER A 261 129.61 -4.79 -19.41
N ARG A 262 128.53 -5.57 -19.28
CA ARG A 262 128.61 -7.03 -19.16
C ARG A 262 128.03 -7.63 -20.43
N ASN A 263 128.86 -8.41 -21.12
CA ASN A 263 128.49 -9.22 -22.26
C ASN A 263 127.51 -10.31 -21.83
N LEU A 264 126.25 -9.92 -21.71
CA LEU A 264 125.09 -10.78 -21.84
C LEU A 264 124.96 -11.15 -23.32
N ASP A 265 124.43 -12.33 -23.61
CA ASP A 265 124.00 -12.67 -24.97
C ASP A 265 122.82 -11.77 -25.32
N LEU A 266 123.17 -10.59 -25.84
CA LEU A 266 122.25 -9.51 -26.12
C LEU A 266 121.24 -9.94 -27.17
N ASP A 267 121.62 -10.80 -28.12
CA ASP A 267 120.74 -11.19 -29.21
C ASP A 267 119.58 -12.07 -28.73
N SER A 268 119.85 -13.01 -27.82
CA SER A 268 118.81 -13.87 -27.21
C SER A 268 117.86 -13.06 -26.32
N ILE A 269 118.40 -12.21 -25.44
CA ILE A 269 117.58 -11.36 -24.56
C ILE A 269 116.81 -10.31 -25.37
N ILE A 270 117.40 -9.72 -26.41
CA ILE A 270 116.71 -8.77 -27.30
C ILE A 270 115.58 -9.48 -28.06
N ALA A 271 115.79 -10.72 -28.50
CA ALA A 271 114.75 -11.50 -29.15
C ALA A 271 113.59 -11.85 -28.20
N GLU A 272 113.89 -12.27 -26.96
CA GLU A 272 112.88 -12.55 -25.93
C GLU A 272 112.12 -11.29 -25.50
N VAL A 273 112.83 -10.19 -25.29
CA VAL A 273 112.24 -8.89 -24.95
C VAL A 273 111.37 -8.38 -26.10
N LYS A 274 111.82 -8.50 -27.36
CA LYS A 274 111.00 -8.15 -28.53
C LYS A 274 109.73 -9.02 -28.61
N ALA A 275 109.85 -10.32 -28.38
CA ALA A 275 108.70 -11.23 -28.37
C ALA A 275 107.72 -10.88 -27.24
N GLN A 276 108.20 -10.53 -26.05
CA GLN A 276 107.33 -10.07 -24.96
C GLN A 276 106.69 -8.71 -25.24
N TYR A 277 107.41 -7.76 -25.85
CA TYR A 277 106.81 -6.49 -26.27
C TYR A 277 105.75 -6.69 -27.35
N GLU A 278 105.99 -7.60 -28.28
CA GLU A 278 105.02 -7.95 -29.32
C GLU A 278 103.80 -8.66 -28.71
N GLU A 279 103.99 -9.57 -27.76
CA GLU A 279 102.90 -10.23 -27.03
C GLU A 279 102.10 -9.23 -26.18
N ILE A 280 102.76 -8.31 -25.45
CA ILE A 280 102.12 -7.27 -24.64
C ILE A 280 101.38 -6.29 -25.54
N ALA A 281 101.96 -5.88 -26.68
CA ALA A 281 101.29 -5.01 -27.65
C ALA A 281 100.07 -5.69 -28.28
N ASN A 282 100.16 -6.98 -28.61
CA ASN A 282 99.04 -7.75 -29.14
C ASN A 282 97.96 -7.98 -28.07
N ARG A 283 98.34 -8.29 -26.84
CA ARG A 283 97.42 -8.42 -25.69
C ARG A 283 96.71 -7.10 -25.42
N SER A 284 97.44 -5.98 -25.37
CA SER A 284 96.86 -4.64 -25.19
C SER A 284 95.92 -4.25 -26.32
N ARG A 285 96.26 -4.57 -27.58
CA ARG A 285 95.36 -4.38 -28.73
C ARG A 285 94.08 -5.22 -28.58
N ALA A 286 94.22 -6.51 -28.28
CA ALA A 286 93.08 -7.41 -28.13
C ALA A 286 92.17 -7.04 -26.95
N GLU A 287 92.75 -6.61 -25.83
CA GLU A 287 92.00 -6.11 -24.66
C GLU A 287 91.27 -4.81 -24.99
N ALA A 288 91.92 -3.88 -25.70
CA ALA A 288 91.28 -2.64 -26.13
C ALA A 288 90.11 -2.92 -27.11
N GLU A 289 90.32 -3.80 -28.10
CA GLU A 289 89.28 -4.20 -29.05
C GLU A 289 88.11 -4.89 -28.34
N SER A 290 88.38 -5.84 -27.44
CA SER A 290 87.36 -6.50 -26.63
C SER A 290 86.60 -5.52 -25.74
N TRP A 291 87.31 -4.56 -25.13
CA TRP A 291 86.70 -3.51 -24.31
C TRP A 291 85.79 -2.59 -25.12
N TYR A 292 86.25 -2.13 -26.30
CA TYR A 292 85.42 -1.33 -27.20
C TYR A 292 84.22 -2.10 -27.73
N GLN A 293 84.38 -3.38 -28.06
CA GLN A 293 83.29 -4.22 -28.52
C GLN A 293 82.24 -4.42 -27.43
N SER A 294 82.66 -4.70 -26.19
CA SER A 294 81.77 -4.80 -25.04
C SER A 294 81.04 -3.49 -24.74
N LYS A 295 81.73 -2.33 -24.83
CA LYS A 295 81.09 -1.01 -24.67
C LYS A 295 80.09 -0.71 -25.77
N TYR A 296 80.41 -1.05 -27.02
CA TYR A 296 79.51 -0.87 -28.16
C TYR A 296 78.26 -1.75 -28.01
N GLU A 297 78.42 -3.01 -27.64
CA GLU A 297 77.31 -3.92 -27.39
C GLU A 297 76.43 -3.45 -26.22
N ALA A 298 77.03 -2.99 -25.12
CA ALA A 298 76.29 -2.44 -23.99
C ALA A 298 75.49 -1.18 -24.38
N LEU A 299 76.07 -0.29 -25.20
CA LEU A 299 75.37 0.88 -25.74
C LEU A 299 74.25 0.48 -26.70
N GLN A 300 74.47 -0.52 -27.56
CA GLN A 300 73.47 -1.03 -28.49
C GLN A 300 72.28 -1.67 -27.76
N VAL A 301 72.53 -2.49 -26.73
CA VAL A 301 71.49 -3.07 -25.87
C VAL A 301 70.73 -1.98 -25.12
N THR A 302 71.43 -0.98 -24.59
CA THR A 302 70.80 0.13 -23.88
C THR A 302 69.93 0.97 -24.81
N ALA A 303 70.41 1.30 -26.02
CA ALA A 303 69.63 2.00 -27.04
C ALA A 303 68.41 1.18 -27.49
N GLY A 304 68.56 -0.14 -27.63
CA GLY A 304 67.45 -1.06 -27.92
C GLY A 304 66.38 -1.03 -26.83
N LYS A 305 66.78 -1.14 -25.55
CA LYS A 305 65.87 -1.04 -24.40
C LYS A 305 65.10 0.28 -24.38
N HIS A 306 65.79 1.41 -24.57
CA HIS A 306 65.12 2.72 -24.64
C HIS A 306 64.13 2.80 -25.80
N GLY A 307 64.45 2.19 -26.95
CA GLY A 307 63.54 2.09 -28.09
C GLY A 307 62.30 1.24 -27.80
N ASP A 308 62.48 0.11 -27.11
CA ASP A 308 61.40 -0.77 -26.69
C ASP A 308 60.51 -0.10 -25.62
N ASP A 309 61.09 0.60 -24.65
CA ASP A 309 60.36 1.35 -23.63
C ASP A 309 59.53 2.49 -24.26
N LEU A 310 60.09 3.22 -25.22
CA LEU A 310 59.35 4.23 -25.99
C LEU A 310 58.19 3.61 -26.77
N ARG A 311 58.39 2.42 -27.33
CA ARG A 311 57.32 1.69 -28.03
C ARG A 311 56.23 1.22 -27.08
N ASN A 312 56.59 0.73 -25.89
CA ASN A 312 55.66 0.30 -24.86
C ASN A 312 54.83 1.48 -24.34
N MET A 313 55.48 2.59 -23.98
CA MET A 313 54.79 3.82 -23.57
C MET A 313 53.85 4.34 -24.66
N LYS A 314 54.27 4.29 -25.94
CA LYS A 314 53.39 4.66 -27.06
C LYS A 314 52.15 3.75 -27.14
N ASN A 315 52.31 2.44 -26.95
CA ASN A 315 51.19 1.51 -26.95
C ASN A 315 50.24 1.78 -25.78
N GLU A 316 50.76 1.98 -24.56
CA GLU A 316 49.98 2.36 -23.38
C GLU A 316 49.20 3.66 -23.60
N ILE A 317 49.83 4.68 -24.18
CA ILE A 317 49.15 5.92 -24.54
C ILE A 317 48.01 5.65 -25.52
N THR A 318 48.18 4.78 -26.52
CA THR A 318 47.09 4.44 -27.45
C THR A 318 45.96 3.65 -26.79
N GLU A 319 46.28 2.81 -25.81
CA GLU A 319 45.29 2.04 -25.06
C GLU A 319 44.48 2.93 -24.11
N ILE A 320 45.16 3.79 -23.35
CA ILE A 320 44.52 4.80 -22.50
C ILE A 320 43.64 5.71 -23.35
N ASN A 321 44.10 6.15 -24.52
CA ASN A 321 43.26 6.94 -25.43
C ASN A 321 42.01 6.18 -25.91
N ARG A 322 42.11 4.88 -26.21
CA ARG A 322 40.92 4.06 -26.53
C ARG A 322 39.96 3.95 -25.34
N MET A 323 40.49 3.79 -24.13
CA MET A 323 39.70 3.74 -22.91
C MET A 323 38.97 5.07 -22.66
N ILE A 324 39.65 6.19 -22.86
CA ILE A 324 39.05 7.53 -22.78
C ILE A 324 37.89 7.66 -23.78
N GLN A 325 38.08 7.27 -25.03
CA GLN A 325 37.02 7.34 -26.05
C GLN A 325 35.81 6.47 -25.70
N ARG A 326 36.06 5.27 -25.16
CA ARG A 326 34.98 4.39 -24.68
C ARG A 326 34.21 5.02 -23.53
N LEU A 327 34.91 5.52 -22.50
CA LEU A 327 34.29 6.17 -21.35
C LEU A 327 33.52 7.44 -21.75
N GLN A 328 34.04 8.21 -22.70
CA GLN A 328 33.32 9.35 -23.29
C GLN A 328 32.02 8.92 -23.97
N GLY A 329 32.03 7.82 -24.73
CA GLY A 329 30.83 7.24 -25.32
C GLY A 329 29.81 6.73 -24.27
N GLU A 330 30.28 6.11 -23.20
CA GLU A 330 29.43 5.67 -22.08
C GLU A 330 28.80 6.87 -21.36
N ILE A 331 29.56 7.95 -21.14
CA ILE A 331 29.06 9.20 -20.56
C ILE A 331 27.99 9.82 -21.47
N GLU A 332 28.23 9.88 -22.78
CA GLU A 332 27.27 10.50 -23.71
C GLU A 332 25.99 9.67 -23.84
N SER A 333 26.10 8.34 -23.85
CA SER A 333 24.96 7.43 -23.77
C SER A 333 24.15 7.63 -22.48
N ALA A 334 24.82 7.70 -21.33
CA ALA A 334 24.18 7.93 -20.03
C ALA A 334 23.49 9.31 -19.96
N LYS A 335 24.13 10.37 -20.49
CA LYS A 335 23.49 11.69 -20.63
C LYS A 335 22.26 11.63 -21.51
N GLY A 336 22.32 10.92 -22.64
CA GLY A 336 21.18 10.71 -23.53
C GLY A 336 20.03 9.97 -22.85
N GLN A 337 20.32 8.95 -22.03
CA GLN A 337 19.33 8.26 -21.22
C GLN A 337 18.71 9.18 -20.16
N ARG A 338 19.53 9.98 -19.47
CA ARG A 338 19.05 10.94 -18.47
C ARG A 338 18.09 11.96 -19.10
N ALA A 339 18.46 12.55 -20.24
CA ALA A 339 17.60 13.49 -20.95
C ALA A 339 16.27 12.86 -21.39
N LYS A 340 16.28 11.61 -21.84
CA LYS A 340 15.04 10.88 -22.18
C LYS A 340 14.15 10.66 -20.96
N LEU A 341 14.73 10.29 -19.82
CA LEU A 341 13.97 10.09 -18.58
C LEU A 341 13.43 11.42 -18.03
N GLU A 342 14.23 12.49 -18.06
CA GLU A 342 13.80 13.85 -17.69
C GLU A 342 12.62 14.30 -18.56
N ALA A 343 12.67 14.07 -19.88
CA ALA A 343 11.56 14.38 -20.78
C ALA A 343 10.29 13.54 -20.47
N ALA A 344 10.46 12.24 -20.18
CA ALA A 344 9.34 11.37 -19.82
C ALA A 344 8.70 11.76 -18.48
N ILE A 345 9.50 12.20 -17.51
CA ILE A 345 9.02 12.73 -16.23
C ILE A 345 8.22 14.01 -16.47
N ALA A 346 8.76 14.97 -17.22
CA ALA A 346 8.05 16.22 -17.52
C ALA A 346 6.70 15.97 -18.22
N GLU A 347 6.65 15.04 -19.18
CA GLU A 347 5.41 14.68 -19.87
C GLU A 347 4.40 13.99 -18.93
N ALA A 348 4.89 13.15 -18.01
CA ALA A 348 4.05 12.50 -17.01
C ALA A 348 3.50 13.50 -15.98
N GLU A 349 4.31 14.46 -15.55
CA GLU A 349 3.91 15.56 -14.67
C GLU A 349 2.85 16.44 -15.33
N GLU A 350 3.05 16.85 -16.59
CA GLU A 350 2.07 17.64 -17.35
C GLU A 350 0.74 16.89 -17.51
N ARG A 351 0.79 15.61 -17.90
CA ARG A 351 -0.43 14.77 -17.98
C ARG A 351 -1.12 14.64 -16.62
N GLY A 352 -0.34 14.47 -15.55
CA GLY A 352 -0.86 14.40 -14.19
C GLY A 352 -1.54 15.70 -13.76
N GLU A 353 -0.91 16.84 -14.04
CA GLU A 353 -1.46 18.17 -13.73
C GLU A 353 -2.76 18.44 -14.49
N LEU A 354 -2.82 18.09 -15.77
CA LEU A 354 -4.03 18.20 -16.59
C LEU A 354 -5.18 17.33 -16.03
N ALA A 355 -4.89 16.08 -15.64
CA ALA A 355 -5.89 15.20 -15.04
C ALA A 355 -6.42 15.75 -13.70
N VAL A 356 -5.55 16.34 -12.88
CA VAL A 356 -5.96 16.99 -11.61
C VAL A 356 -6.80 18.23 -11.89
N LYS A 357 -6.45 19.05 -12.89
CA LYS A 357 -7.25 20.22 -13.30
C LYS A 357 -8.65 19.81 -13.76
N ASP A 358 -8.77 18.77 -14.59
CA ASP A 358 -10.05 18.24 -15.06
C ASP A 358 -10.90 17.69 -13.89
N ALA A 359 -10.30 16.92 -12.99
CA ALA A 359 -11.00 16.41 -11.81
C ALA A 359 -11.50 17.53 -10.89
N LYS A 360 -10.68 18.59 -10.68
CA LYS A 360 -11.09 19.78 -9.91
C LYS A 360 -12.23 20.55 -10.58
N ALA A 361 -12.20 20.68 -11.91
CA ALA A 361 -13.28 21.32 -12.65
C ALA A 361 -14.60 20.55 -12.52
N LYS A 362 -14.57 19.22 -12.66
CA LYS A 362 -15.74 18.34 -12.45
C LYS A 362 -16.27 18.40 -11.02
N LEU A 363 -15.38 18.47 -10.03
CA LEU A 363 -15.76 18.62 -8.63
C LEU A 363 -16.51 19.95 -8.43
N ALA A 364 -15.97 21.06 -8.94
CA ALA A 364 -16.61 22.37 -8.86
C ALA A 364 -17.99 22.38 -9.55
N GLU A 365 -18.13 21.76 -10.73
CA GLU A 365 -19.41 21.63 -11.43
C GLU A 365 -20.44 20.84 -10.60
N LEU A 366 -20.03 19.74 -9.97
CA LEU A 366 -20.89 18.95 -9.10
C LEU A 366 -21.29 19.69 -7.83
N GLU A 367 -20.38 20.47 -7.24
CA GLU A 367 -20.68 21.33 -6.09
C GLU A 367 -21.70 22.41 -6.46
N ASP A 368 -21.56 23.05 -7.61
CA ASP A 368 -22.51 24.03 -8.13
C ASP A 368 -23.88 23.40 -8.41
N ALA A 369 -23.91 22.21 -9.02
CA ALA A 369 -25.14 21.46 -9.26
C ALA A 369 -25.84 21.09 -7.94
N LEU A 370 -25.08 20.63 -6.94
CA LEU A 370 -25.59 20.32 -5.61
C LEU A 370 -26.17 21.58 -4.94
N GLN A 371 -25.49 22.72 -5.06
CA GLN A 371 -25.96 23.97 -4.49
C GLN A 371 -27.25 24.46 -5.15
N LYS A 372 -27.35 24.36 -6.48
CA LYS A 372 -28.59 24.64 -7.22
C LYS A 372 -29.74 23.73 -6.77
N ALA A 373 -29.49 22.42 -6.66
CA ALA A 373 -30.50 21.47 -6.20
C ALA A 373 -30.99 21.77 -4.77
N LYS A 374 -30.09 22.18 -3.87
CA LYS A 374 -30.46 22.64 -2.52
C LYS A 374 -31.34 23.88 -2.56
N GLN A 375 -31.02 24.86 -3.41
CA GLN A 375 -31.82 26.07 -3.58
C GLN A 375 -33.21 25.75 -4.16
N ASP A 376 -33.28 24.86 -5.13
CA ASP A 376 -34.55 24.40 -5.72
C ASP A 376 -35.41 23.67 -4.69
N MET A 377 -34.83 22.79 -3.87
CA MET A 377 -35.54 22.13 -2.78
C MET A 377 -36.08 23.15 -1.76
N ALA A 378 -35.27 24.14 -1.39
CA ALA A 378 -35.69 25.21 -0.47
C ALA A 378 -36.81 26.09 -1.07
N ARG A 379 -36.81 26.28 -2.40
CA ARG A 379 -37.89 26.97 -3.12
C ARG A 379 -39.17 26.13 -3.13
N GLN A 380 -39.09 24.84 -3.48
CA GLN A 380 -40.25 23.94 -3.46
C GLN A 380 -40.90 23.88 -2.08
N LEU A 381 -40.10 23.78 -1.00
CA LEU A 381 -40.61 23.80 0.37
C LEU A 381 -41.41 25.08 0.69
N ARG A 382 -40.96 26.24 0.21
CA ARG A 382 -41.69 27.51 0.36
C ARG A 382 -43.01 27.50 -0.42
N GLU A 383 -42.97 27.08 -1.69
CA GLU A 383 -44.17 26.97 -2.54
C GLU A 383 -45.20 25.98 -1.94
N TYR A 384 -44.75 24.84 -1.40
CA TYR A 384 -45.61 23.89 -0.70
C TYR A 384 -46.23 24.50 0.56
N GLN A 385 -45.49 25.27 1.34
CA GLN A 385 -46.01 25.95 2.52
C GLN A 385 -47.06 27.00 2.15
N GLU A 386 -46.81 27.78 1.09
CA GLU A 386 -47.79 28.76 0.56
C GLU A 386 -49.06 28.07 0.08
N LEU A 387 -48.95 26.97 -0.66
CA LEU A 387 -50.09 26.19 -1.12
C LEU A 387 -50.89 25.58 0.05
N MET A 388 -50.20 25.08 1.07
CA MET A 388 -50.84 24.60 2.30
C MET A 388 -51.62 25.71 2.99
N ASN A 389 -51.06 26.92 3.10
CA ASN A 389 -51.73 28.07 3.68
C ASN A 389 -53.01 28.43 2.91
N VAL A 390 -52.96 28.42 1.57
CA VAL A 390 -54.14 28.63 0.71
C VAL A 390 -55.18 27.54 0.94
N LYS A 391 -54.76 26.27 1.01
CA LYS A 391 -55.66 25.15 1.28
C LYS A 391 -56.38 25.30 2.62
N LEU A 392 -55.67 25.69 3.68
CA LEU A 392 -56.26 25.95 4.99
C LEU A 392 -57.25 27.12 4.96
N ALA A 393 -56.95 28.20 4.22
CA ALA A 393 -57.89 29.30 4.02
C ALA A 393 -59.17 28.83 3.31
N LEU A 394 -59.03 28.03 2.25
CA LEU A 394 -60.17 27.44 1.53
C LEU A 394 -60.98 26.48 2.41
N ASP A 395 -60.36 25.67 3.26
CA ASP A 395 -61.09 24.82 4.21
C ASP A 395 -61.93 25.65 5.18
N ILE A 396 -61.40 26.78 5.65
CA ILE A 396 -62.13 27.73 6.51
C ILE A 396 -63.32 28.30 5.74
N GLU A 397 -63.12 28.76 4.50
CA GLU A 397 -64.21 29.26 3.65
C GLU A 397 -65.30 28.20 3.45
N ILE A 398 -64.93 26.96 3.08
CA ILE A 398 -65.89 25.85 2.94
C ILE A 398 -66.64 25.58 4.25
N ALA A 399 -65.95 25.59 5.39
CA ALA A 399 -66.59 25.42 6.70
C ALA A 399 -67.57 26.56 7.00
N THR A 400 -67.23 27.81 6.64
CA THR A 400 -68.14 28.94 6.78
C THR A 400 -69.35 28.85 5.85
N TYR A 401 -69.16 28.46 4.59
CA TYR A 401 -70.25 28.23 3.64
C TYR A 401 -71.19 27.11 4.10
N ARG A 402 -70.64 25.99 4.61
CA ARG A 402 -71.45 24.90 5.20
C ARG A 402 -72.28 25.38 6.37
N LYS A 403 -71.70 26.16 7.29
CA LYS A 403 -72.41 26.71 8.46
C LYS A 403 -73.54 27.68 8.05
N LEU A 404 -73.34 28.47 7.00
CA LEU A 404 -74.39 29.33 6.44
C LEU A 404 -75.52 28.49 5.82
N LEU A 405 -75.19 27.44 5.07
CA LEU A 405 -76.18 26.51 4.51
C LEU A 405 -76.98 25.79 5.61
N GLU A 406 -76.33 25.26 6.64
CA GLU A 406 -76.99 24.63 7.79
C GLU A 406 -77.93 25.63 8.50
N GLY A 407 -77.57 26.91 8.54
CA GLY A 407 -78.42 27.99 9.05
C GLY A 407 -79.66 28.24 8.19
N GLU A 408 -79.53 28.19 6.86
CA GLU A 408 -80.67 28.27 5.92
C GLU A 408 -81.55 27.02 5.98
N GLU A 409 -80.97 25.81 6.05
CA GLU A 409 -81.72 24.57 6.24
C GLU A 409 -82.47 24.57 7.57
N SER A 410 -81.91 25.14 8.63
CA SER A 410 -82.59 25.33 9.92
C SER A 410 -83.77 26.31 9.83
N ARG A 411 -83.70 27.32 8.95
CA ARG A 411 -84.83 28.22 8.65
C ARG A 411 -85.91 27.53 7.83
N LEU A 412 -85.52 26.69 6.86
CA LEU A 412 -86.44 25.90 6.02
C LEU A 412 -87.07 24.72 6.77
N ALA A 413 -86.39 24.14 7.77
CA ALA A 413 -86.92 23.07 8.62
C ALA A 413 -87.84 23.59 9.73
N GLY A 414 -87.78 24.88 10.06
CA GLY A 414 -88.68 25.56 10.99
C GLY A 414 -90.06 25.92 10.40
N ASP A 415 -90.21 25.88 9.08
CA ASP A 415 -91.49 26.09 8.37
C ASP A 415 -91.72 24.88 7.45
N GLY A 416 -92.42 23.88 7.98
CA GLY A 416 -92.25 22.48 7.60
C GLY A 416 -92.49 22.14 6.12
N VAL A 417 -91.51 21.46 5.52
CA VAL A 417 -91.73 20.39 4.52
C VAL A 417 -90.62 19.35 4.70
N GLY A 418 -91.01 18.08 4.74
CA GLY A 418 -90.21 16.96 5.21
C GLY A 418 -89.01 16.54 4.34
N SER A 419 -88.28 15.60 4.94
CA SER A 419 -87.23 14.75 4.38
C SER A 419 -87.37 14.47 2.87
N ILE A 420 -86.38 14.93 2.10
CA ILE A 420 -86.12 14.41 0.75
C ILE A 420 -84.67 13.95 0.71
N ASN A 421 -84.50 12.62 0.73
CA ASN A 421 -83.26 11.95 0.34
C ASN A 421 -82.95 12.28 -1.12
N ILE A 422 -81.84 12.96 -1.39
CA ILE A 422 -81.21 12.99 -2.71
C ILE A 422 -79.79 12.45 -2.55
N CYS A 423 -79.69 11.14 -2.80
CA CYS A 423 -78.46 10.51 -3.25
C CYS A 423 -78.13 11.01 -4.67
N GLU A 424 -76.83 11.03 -4.96
CA GLU A 424 -76.21 11.08 -6.29
C GLU A 424 -76.54 12.31 -7.15
N LEU A 425 -75.54 13.16 -7.39
CA LEU A 425 -74.95 13.33 -8.72
C LEU A 425 -73.87 14.43 -8.74
N ILE A 426 -72.69 14.04 -9.23
CA ILE A 426 -71.79 14.78 -10.14
C ILE A 426 -70.35 15.02 -9.63
N LEU A 427 -69.45 14.31 -10.35
CA LEU A 427 -68.02 14.51 -10.67
C LEU A 427 -66.97 14.40 -9.56
#